data_AF-A0A7X6H0A0-F1
#
_entry.id   AF-A0A7X6H0A0-F1
#
_cell.length_a   1.000
_cell.length_b   1.000
_cell.length_c   1.000
_cell.angle_alpha   90.00
_cell.angle_beta   90.00
_cell.angle_gamma   90.00
#
_symmetry.space_group_name_H-M   'P 1'
#
loop_
_entity.id
_entity.type
_entity.pdbx_description
1 polymer ?
#
loop_
_entity_poly.entity_id
_entity_poly.type
_entity_poly.pdbx_seq_one_letter_code
_entity_poly.pdbx_strand_id
1 'polypeptide(L)'
;MDDTETPRPDSYHVTADELRQFIERYERLEAEKKDITDAQKEVMAEAKGRGYDTKVMRKVIALRKRQPDDIAEEEAVLEMYKEALGMR
;
A
#
# COMPACT_ATOMS: atom_id res chain seq x y z
N MET A 1 -14.96 52.96 -1.76
CA MET A 1 -13.72 52.79 -2.54
C MET A 1 -13.00 51.61 -1.94
N ASP A 2 -12.48 50.77 -2.82
CA ASP A 2 -12.14 49.36 -2.65
C ASP A 2 -10.85 49.19 -1.80
N ASP A 3 -10.98 48.71 -0.57
CA ASP A 3 -9.84 48.22 0.22
C ASP A 3 -9.48 46.83 -0.32
N THR A 4 -8.68 46.83 -1.39
CA THR A 4 -8.15 45.61 -1.99
C THR A 4 -7.07 45.03 -1.09
N GLU A 5 -7.47 44.01 -0.32
CA GLU A 5 -6.59 43.13 0.45
C GLU A 5 -5.55 42.51 -0.51
N THR A 6 -4.34 43.06 -0.49
CA THR A 6 -3.21 42.50 -1.23
C THR A 6 -2.79 41.19 -0.56
N PRO A 7 -2.74 40.04 -1.26
CA PRO A 7 -2.37 38.78 -0.63
C PRO A 7 -0.90 38.82 -0.21
N ARG A 8 -0.63 38.49 1.06
CA ARG A 8 0.70 38.51 1.68
C ARG A 8 1.68 37.59 0.91
N PRO A 9 2.89 38.06 0.56
CA PRO A 9 3.83 37.32 -0.29
C PRO A 9 4.60 36.21 0.44
N ASP A 10 4.34 35.97 1.72
CA ASP A 10 5.12 35.04 2.54
C ASP A 10 4.82 33.55 2.27
N SER A 11 3.73 33.23 1.57
CA SER A 11 3.32 31.85 1.29
C SER A 11 4.03 31.21 0.08
N TYR A 12 4.75 32.00 -0.74
CA TYR A 12 5.44 31.52 -1.94
C TYR A 12 6.92 31.21 -1.73
N HIS A 13 7.44 31.45 -0.52
CA HIS A 13 8.81 31.12 -0.14
C HIS A 13 8.94 29.70 0.46
N VAL A 14 8.18 28.73 -0.04
CA VAL A 14 8.68 27.34 0.00
C VAL A 14 9.94 27.37 -0.85
N THR A 15 11.11 27.31 -0.22
CA THR A 15 12.37 27.47 -0.94
C THR A 15 12.47 26.38 -2.01
N ALA A 16 12.85 26.73 -3.24
CA ALA A 16 12.96 25.76 -4.33
C ALA A 16 13.87 24.56 -3.96
N ASP A 17 14.81 24.77 -3.04
CA ASP A 17 15.69 23.75 -2.49
C ASP A 17 14.97 22.76 -1.56
N GLU A 18 13.99 23.19 -0.77
CA GLU A 18 13.17 22.30 0.05
C GLU A 18 12.26 21.43 -0.83
N LEU A 19 11.62 22.03 -1.84
CA LEU A 19 10.82 21.29 -2.82
C LEU A 19 11.67 20.25 -3.56
N ARG A 20 12.88 20.62 -3.98
CA ARG A 20 13.83 19.70 -4.63
C ARG A 20 14.18 18.52 -3.72
N GLN A 21 14.47 18.77 -2.44
CA GLN A 21 14.79 17.70 -1.49
C GLN A 21 13.63 16.70 -1.32
N PHE A 22 12.37 17.16 -1.27
CA PHE A 22 11.22 16.26 -1.22
C PHE A 22 11.08 15.42 -2.49
N ILE A 23 11.25 16.03 -3.67
CA ILE A 23 11.19 15.35 -4.96
C ILE A 23 12.27 14.26 -5.05
N GLU A 24 13.53 14.61 -4.76
CA GLU A 24 14.65 13.66 -4.81
C GLU A 24 14.45 12.49 -3.82
N ARG A 25 13.92 12.76 -2.63
CA ARG A 25 13.56 11.71 -1.66
C ARG A 25 12.48 10.78 -2.22
N TYR A 26 11.45 11.34 -2.85
CA TYR A 26 10.35 10.56 -3.42
C TYR A 26 10.83 9.71 -4.61
N GLU A 27 11.61 10.28 -5.52
CA GLU A 27 12.16 9.57 -6.67
C GLU A 27 13.07 8.41 -6.25
N ARG A 28 13.88 8.60 -5.21
CA ARG A 28 14.66 7.50 -4.62
C ARG A 28 13.77 6.40 -4.06
N LEU A 29 12.72 6.75 -3.32
CA LEU A 29 11.76 5.77 -2.79
C LEU A 29 11.02 5.03 -3.91
N GLU A 30 10.68 5.69 -5.00
CA GLU A 30 10.06 5.04 -6.17
C GLU A 30 11.04 4.09 -6.87
N ALA A 31 12.32 4.44 -6.98
CA ALA A 31 13.35 3.54 -7.49
C ALA A 31 13.51 2.30 -6.58
N GLU A 32 13.64 2.50 -5.25
CA GLU A 32 13.71 1.40 -4.28
C GLU A 32 12.48 0.49 -4.34
N LYS A 33 11.28 1.07 -4.44
CA LYS A 33 10.03 0.33 -4.58
C LYS A 33 9.99 -0.49 -5.87
N LYS A 34 10.52 0.05 -6.98
CA LYS A 34 10.63 -0.69 -8.25
C LYS A 34 11.56 -1.89 -8.07
N ASP A 35 12.73 -1.70 -7.49
CA ASP A 35 13.71 -2.78 -7.28
C ASP A 35 13.15 -3.88 -6.37
N ILE A 36 12.45 -3.50 -5.28
CA ILE A 36 11.75 -4.45 -4.41
C ILE A 36 10.67 -5.21 -5.19
N THR A 37 9.91 -4.52 -6.03
CA THR A 37 8.84 -5.14 -6.83
C THR A 37 9.42 -6.15 -7.82
N ASP A 38 10.56 -5.84 -8.43
CA ASP A 38 11.21 -6.73 -9.37
C ASP A 38 11.80 -7.96 -8.65
N ALA A 39 12.46 -7.77 -7.50
CA ALA A 39 12.90 -8.88 -6.64
C ALA A 39 11.73 -9.79 -6.20
N GLN A 40 10.56 -9.22 -5.86
CA GLN A 40 9.36 -10.01 -5.55
C GLN A 40 8.88 -10.85 -6.74
N LYS A 41 8.99 -10.34 -7.97
CA LYS A 41 8.62 -11.10 -9.18
C LYS A 41 9.59 -12.26 -9.42
N GLU A 42 10.88 -12.05 -9.19
CA GLU A 42 11.90 -13.09 -9.32
C GLU A 42 11.63 -14.26 -8.37
N VAL A 43 11.35 -13.97 -7.09
CA VAL A 43 10.98 -15.00 -6.10
C VAL A 43 9.75 -15.81 -6.55
N MET A 44 8.73 -15.14 -7.10
CA MET A 44 7.54 -15.81 -7.61
C MET A 44 7.84 -16.65 -8.86
N ALA A 45 8.71 -16.16 -9.75
CA ALA A 45 9.14 -16.89 -10.93
C ALA A 45 9.95 -18.15 -10.57
N GLU A 46 10.85 -18.03 -9.59
CA GLU A 46 11.61 -19.16 -9.06
C GLU A 46 10.69 -20.21 -8.42
N ALA A 47 9.74 -19.78 -7.57
CA ALA A 47 8.77 -20.67 -6.97
C ALA A 47 7.94 -21.41 -8.02
N LYS A 48 7.52 -20.71 -9.09
CA LYS A 48 6.83 -21.33 -10.23
C LYS A 48 7.71 -22.37 -10.93
N GLY A 49 8.99 -22.06 -11.17
CA GLY A 49 9.95 -22.99 -11.78
C GLY A 49 10.18 -24.25 -10.94
N ARG A 50 10.06 -24.13 -9.62
CA ARG A 50 10.13 -25.26 -8.67
C ARG A 50 8.80 -26.03 -8.54
N GLY A 51 7.73 -25.61 -9.21
CA GLY A 51 6.43 -26.29 -9.23
C GLY A 51 5.41 -25.77 -8.22
N TYR A 52 5.67 -24.67 -7.51
CA TYR A 52 4.70 -24.08 -6.59
C TYR A 52 3.61 -23.26 -7.32
N ASP A 53 2.39 -23.28 -6.79
CA ASP A 53 1.31 -22.39 -7.25
C ASP A 53 1.48 -20.98 -6.66
N THR A 54 2.01 -20.07 -7.48
CA THR A 54 2.20 -18.66 -7.10
C THR A 54 0.91 -17.90 -6.79
N LYS A 55 -0.27 -18.35 -7.26
CA LYS A 55 -1.56 -17.73 -6.88
C LYS A 55 -1.90 -18.10 -5.44
N VAL A 56 -1.72 -19.36 -5.07
CA VAL A 56 -1.92 -19.82 -3.68
C VAL A 56 -0.91 -19.15 -2.75
N MET A 57 0.35 -19.04 -3.14
CA MET A 57 1.37 -18.35 -2.34
C MET A 57 0.99 -16.88 -2.07
N ARG A 58 0.50 -16.14 -3.08
CA ARG A 58 0.03 -14.75 -2.87
C ARG A 58 -1.12 -14.67 -1.89
N LYS A 59 -2.08 -15.62 -1.93
CA LYS A 59 -3.16 -15.70 -0.94
C LYS A 59 -2.61 -15.91 0.47
N VAL A 60 -1.67 -16.85 0.64
CA VAL A 60 -1.03 -17.11 1.93
C VAL A 60 -0.29 -15.87 2.44
N ILE A 61 0.46 -15.16 1.58
CA ILE A 61 1.14 -13.92 1.98
C ILE A 61 0.13 -12.85 2.40
N ALA A 62 -0.97 -12.69 1.67
CA ALA A 62 -2.03 -11.74 2.04
C ALA A 62 -2.67 -12.09 3.39
N LEU A 63 -3.00 -13.36 3.62
CA LEU A 63 -3.51 -13.85 4.90
C LEU A 63 -2.53 -13.57 6.05
N ARG A 64 -1.23 -13.79 5.82
CA ARG A 64 -0.17 -13.54 6.82
C ARG A 64 0.09 -12.06 7.11
N LYS A 65 -0.36 -11.14 6.24
CA LYS A 65 -0.24 -9.69 6.45
C LYS A 65 -1.37 -9.10 7.29
N ARG A 66 -2.50 -9.81 7.40
CA ARG A 66 -3.63 -9.36 8.23
C ARG A 66 -3.32 -9.61 9.69
N GLN A 67 -3.73 -8.70 10.58
CA GLN A 67 -3.59 -8.96 12.00
C GLN A 67 -4.51 -10.12 12.40
N PRO A 68 -4.11 -10.95 13.38
CA PRO A 68 -4.97 -12.01 13.91
C PRO A 68 -6.36 -11.49 14.33
N ASP A 69 -6.41 -10.26 14.85
CA ASP A 69 -7.64 -9.61 15.29
C ASP A 69 -8.55 -9.22 14.10
N ASP A 70 -7.98 -8.69 13.00
CA ASP A 70 -8.71 -8.40 11.77
C ASP A 70 -9.26 -9.66 11.07
N ILE A 71 -8.59 -10.81 11.27
CA ILE A 71 -9.06 -12.11 10.77
C ILE A 71 -10.21 -12.60 11.65
N ALA A 72 -10.06 -12.52 12.97
CA ALA A 72 -11.08 -12.97 13.92
C ALA A 72 -12.38 -12.16 13.81
N GLU A 73 -12.29 -10.85 13.60
CA GLU A 73 -13.47 -9.99 13.43
C GLU A 73 -14.22 -10.32 12.12
N GLU A 74 -13.49 -10.48 11.01
CA GLU A 74 -14.13 -10.86 9.74
C GLU A 74 -14.70 -12.29 9.77
N GLU A 75 -14.03 -13.24 10.43
CA GLU A 75 -14.54 -14.60 10.62
C GLU A 75 -15.80 -14.62 11.48
N ALA A 76 -15.88 -13.80 12.54
CA ALA A 76 -17.07 -13.68 13.37
C ALA A 76 -18.27 -13.12 12.58
N VAL A 77 -18.04 -12.10 11.75
CA VAL A 77 -19.08 -11.52 10.87
C VAL A 77 -19.51 -12.54 9.81
N LEU A 78 -18.56 -13.26 9.22
CA LEU A 78 -18.83 -14.28 8.21
C LEU A 78 -19.67 -15.43 8.78
N GLU A 79 -19.36 -15.90 9.98
CA GLU A 79 -20.11 -16.96 10.65
C GLU A 79 -21.54 -16.51 10.97
N MET A 80 -21.73 -15.29 11.47
CA MET A 80 -23.06 -14.70 11.67
C MET A 80 -23.88 -14.68 10.37
N TYR A 81 -23.28 -14.34 9.23
CA TYR A 81 -23.96 -14.37 7.94
C TYR A 81 -24.28 -15.78 7.47
N LYS A 82 -23.38 -16.76 7.64
CA LYS A 82 -23.66 -18.16 7.30
C LYS A 82 -24.80 -18.73 8.14
N GLU A 83 -24.84 -18.42 9.44
CA GLU A 83 -25.94 -18.78 10.33
C GLU A 83 -27.26 -18.17 9.85
N ALA A 84 -27.26 -16.87 9.54
CA ALA A 84 -28.44 -16.16 9.05
C ALA A 84 -28.96 -16.73 7.71
N LEU A 85 -28.06 -17.26 6.88
CA LEU A 85 -28.37 -17.89 5.59
C LEU A 85 -28.61 -19.41 5.68
N GLY A 86 -28.51 -20.02 6.87
CA GLY A 86 -28.72 -21.45 7.08
C GLY A 86 -27.67 -22.36 6.42
N MET A 87 -26.46 -21.84 6.18
CA MET A 87 -25.38 -22.52 5.45
C MET A 87 -24.44 -23.33 6.36
N ARG A 88 -25.00 -24.06 7.34
CA ARG A 88 -24.21 -24.83 8.33
C ARG A 88 -23.94 -26.27 7.90
#